data_AF-A0A955AAI4-F1
#
_entry.id   AF-A0A955AAI4-F1
#
_cell.length_a   1.000
_cell.length_b   1.000
_cell.length_c   1.000
_cell.angle_alpha   90.00
_cell.angle_beta   90.00
_cell.angle_gamma   90.00
#
_symmetry.space_group_name_H-M   'P 1'
#
loop_
_entity.id
_entity.type
_entity.pdbx_description
1 polymer ?
#
loop_
_entity_poly.entity_id
_entity_poly.type
_entity_poly.pdbx_seq_one_letter_code
_entity_poly.pdbx_strand_id
1 'polypeptide(L)'
;DSAPWVDSTIGKTVKFPSGKQIVLDEATCMRAAVKYGAAIQKALELGRYIAQVQTAADRDYEIELSVDETNQPTTLAEHYIIAEQCLKGGMKLVSLAPRFIGELEKGVDYKGSVAALDDSLRDHAEIAEMLGPYKLSLHSGSDKLSMYTCLARATQGRFHVKTAGTSYLEALRVVAIHDEELFRQLVQFARNRYDADKATYHVSATNAVVPAPESLSGEQLEQVYLERWSDVPKGKGFTQPGRQILHCTFGSTLTDPELGPAVRSVLEAHPQTYCEVLADHFGRHLDALRAGM
;
A
#
# COMPACT_ATOMS: atom_id res chain seq x y z
N ASP A 1 30.01 12.83 4.12
CA ASP A 1 28.73 13.52 4.38
C ASP A 1 27.62 12.73 3.72
N SER A 2 26.51 12.46 4.41
CA SER A 2 25.39 11.67 3.87
C SER A 2 24.42 12.49 3.02
N ALA A 3 24.53 13.83 3.04
CA ALA A 3 23.65 14.73 2.28
C ALA A 3 24.44 15.86 1.60
N PRO A 4 25.34 15.57 0.64
CA PRO A 4 26.20 16.57 -0.01
C PRO A 4 25.42 17.62 -0.83
N TRP A 5 24.12 17.44 -1.02
CA TRP A 5 23.24 18.31 -1.77
C TRP A 5 22.69 19.49 -0.97
N VAL A 6 22.78 19.46 0.37
CA VAL A 6 22.13 20.43 1.27
C VAL A 6 22.51 21.86 0.93
N ASP A 7 23.79 22.20 0.93
CA ASP A 7 24.26 23.57 0.69
C ASP A 7 23.83 24.09 -0.69
N SER A 8 23.81 23.21 -1.69
CA SER A 8 23.39 23.56 -3.04
C SER A 8 21.87 23.67 -3.20
N THR A 9 21.09 23.26 -2.20
CA THR A 9 19.62 23.19 -2.23
C THR A 9 18.97 24.29 -1.41
N ILE A 10 19.62 24.75 -0.33
CA ILE A 10 19.13 25.83 0.52
C ILE A 10 18.88 27.11 -0.30
N GLY A 11 17.75 27.77 -0.03
CA GLY A 11 17.35 29.02 -0.65
C GLY A 11 16.62 28.88 -1.98
N LYS A 12 16.54 27.66 -2.55
CA LYS A 12 15.76 27.42 -3.76
C LYS A 12 14.26 27.56 -3.49
N THR A 13 13.55 28.11 -4.46
CA THR A 13 12.07 28.09 -4.51
C THR A 13 11.64 27.27 -5.71
N VAL A 14 10.90 26.19 -5.49
CA VAL A 14 10.32 25.38 -6.56
C VAL A 14 8.90 25.85 -6.78
N LYS A 15 8.59 26.28 -8.01
CA LYS A 15 7.27 26.79 -8.41
C LYS A 15 6.54 25.73 -9.22
N PHE A 16 5.32 25.42 -8.79
CA PHE A 16 4.48 24.39 -9.37
C PHE A 16 3.63 25.01 -10.50
N PRO A 17 3.26 24.26 -11.55
CA PRO A 17 2.33 24.73 -12.58
C PRO A 17 1.01 25.28 -12.02
N SER A 18 0.50 24.74 -10.92
CA SER A 18 -0.69 25.25 -10.23
C SER A 18 -0.52 26.61 -9.54
N GLY A 19 0.70 27.17 -9.48
CA GLY A 19 1.03 28.40 -8.77
C GLY A 19 1.42 28.20 -7.31
N LYS A 20 1.36 26.96 -6.78
CA LYS A 20 1.93 26.63 -5.47
C LYS A 20 3.46 26.75 -5.52
N GLN A 21 4.07 27.01 -4.37
CA GLN A 21 5.53 27.03 -4.25
C GLN A 21 5.98 26.35 -2.97
N ILE A 22 7.13 25.69 -3.04
CA ILE A 22 7.85 25.19 -1.87
C ILE A 22 9.17 25.97 -1.77
N VAL A 23 9.46 26.45 -0.57
CA VAL A 23 10.74 27.11 -0.25
C VAL A 23 11.60 26.09 0.45
N LEU A 24 12.78 25.83 -0.12
CA LEU A 24 13.78 24.92 0.44
C LEU A 24 14.68 25.73 1.36
N ASP A 25 14.15 26.18 2.49
CA ASP A 25 14.94 26.87 3.51
C ASP A 25 15.89 25.90 4.24
N GLU A 26 16.77 26.46 5.08
CA GLU A 26 17.76 25.69 5.84
C GLU A 26 17.09 24.61 6.70
N ALA A 27 16.04 24.96 7.46
CA ALA A 27 15.35 24.03 8.35
C ALA A 27 14.71 22.86 7.58
N THR A 28 14.12 23.14 6.42
CA THR A 28 13.51 22.14 5.53
C THR A 28 14.56 21.20 4.95
N CYS A 29 15.66 21.76 4.42
CA CYS A 29 16.75 20.97 3.84
C CYS A 29 17.42 20.08 4.90
N MET A 30 17.72 20.64 6.09
CA MET A 30 18.35 19.90 7.18
C MET A 30 17.44 18.79 7.70
N ARG A 31 16.12 19.03 7.81
CA ARG A 31 15.16 17.98 8.19
C ARG A 31 15.13 16.85 7.17
N ALA A 32 15.08 17.17 5.88
CA ALA A 32 15.13 16.18 4.81
C ALA A 32 16.46 15.42 4.79
N ALA A 33 17.59 16.10 5.05
CA ALA A 33 18.91 15.49 5.12
C ALA A 33 19.03 14.47 6.25
N VAL A 34 18.55 14.83 7.45
CA VAL A 34 18.53 13.93 8.61
C VAL A 34 17.63 12.71 8.36
N LYS A 35 16.44 12.93 7.77
CA LYS A 35 15.49 11.84 7.51
C LYS A 35 15.93 10.92 6.36
N TYR A 36 16.41 11.49 5.26
CA TYR A 36 16.54 10.78 3.98
C TYR A 36 17.94 10.82 3.37
N GLY A 37 18.89 11.61 3.87
CA GLY A 37 20.23 11.74 3.26
C GLY A 37 20.92 10.40 3.08
N ALA A 38 21.07 9.64 4.17
CA ALA A 38 21.67 8.30 4.14
C ALA A 38 20.86 7.31 3.27
N ALA A 39 19.52 7.39 3.32
CA ALA A 39 18.65 6.53 2.52
C ALA A 39 18.79 6.80 1.02
N ILE A 40 18.86 8.06 0.60
CA ILE A 40 19.09 8.48 -0.79
C ILE A 40 20.45 7.97 -1.28
N GLN A 41 21.52 8.15 -0.50
CA GLN A 41 22.84 7.63 -0.87
C GLN A 41 22.82 6.12 -1.05
N LYS A 42 22.16 5.40 -0.14
CA LYS A 42 22.04 3.95 -0.24
C LYS A 42 21.22 3.51 -1.45
N ALA A 43 20.11 4.20 -1.73
CA ALA A 43 19.29 3.95 -2.90
C ALA A 43 20.07 4.17 -4.21
N LEU A 44 20.90 5.22 -4.28
CA LEU A 44 21.78 5.48 -5.42
C LEU A 44 22.86 4.40 -5.61
N GLU A 45 23.46 3.91 -4.52
CA GLU A 45 24.39 2.77 -4.59
C GLU A 45 23.73 1.52 -5.15
N LEU A 46 22.55 1.16 -4.62
CA LEU A 46 21.79 0.01 -5.09
C LEU A 46 21.34 0.18 -6.55
N GLY A 47 20.90 1.38 -6.92
CA GLY A 47 20.51 1.71 -8.29
C GLY A 47 21.67 1.56 -9.29
N ARG A 48 22.88 2.02 -8.94
CA ARG A 48 24.09 1.81 -9.76
C ARG A 48 24.44 0.33 -9.88
N TYR A 49 24.33 -0.43 -8.79
CA TYR A 49 24.59 -1.86 -8.81
C TYR A 49 23.59 -2.62 -9.71
N ILE A 50 22.29 -2.31 -9.58
CA ILE A 50 21.25 -2.87 -10.46
C ILE A 50 21.56 -2.52 -11.92
N ALA A 51 21.87 -1.26 -12.22
CA ALA A 51 22.23 -0.83 -13.57
C ALA A 51 23.41 -1.63 -14.15
N GLN A 52 24.46 -1.80 -13.36
CA GLN A 52 25.64 -2.58 -13.75
C GLN A 52 25.30 -4.04 -14.05
N VAL A 53 24.60 -4.72 -13.14
CA VAL A 53 24.26 -6.14 -13.26
C VAL A 53 23.33 -6.40 -14.45
N GLN A 54 22.32 -5.53 -14.65
CA GLN A 54 21.33 -5.71 -15.70
C GLN A 54 21.89 -5.35 -17.08
N THR A 55 22.70 -4.29 -17.17
CA THR A 55 23.40 -3.92 -18.43
C THR A 55 24.38 -5.02 -18.85
N ALA A 56 25.17 -5.58 -17.92
CA ALA A 56 26.10 -6.67 -18.23
C ALA A 56 25.40 -7.95 -18.72
N ALA A 57 24.12 -8.10 -18.39
CA ALA A 57 23.30 -9.24 -18.79
C ALA A 57 22.33 -8.93 -19.95
N ASP A 58 22.42 -7.74 -20.56
CA ASP A 58 21.53 -7.25 -21.62
C ASP A 58 20.02 -7.37 -21.25
N ARG A 59 19.68 -6.97 -20.02
CA ARG A 59 18.30 -6.95 -19.52
C ARG A 59 17.86 -5.56 -19.14
N ASP A 60 16.63 -5.22 -19.49
CA ASP A 60 15.99 -4.02 -18.98
C ASP A 60 15.58 -4.17 -17.51
N TYR A 61 15.40 -3.05 -16.82
CA TYR A 61 15.00 -3.02 -15.42
C TYR A 61 14.21 -1.76 -15.08
N GLU A 62 13.48 -1.78 -13.98
CA GLU A 62 12.78 -0.61 -13.43
C GLU A 62 13.15 -0.47 -11.96
N ILE A 63 13.25 0.77 -11.46
CA ILE A 63 13.44 1.03 -10.04
C ILE A 63 12.23 1.79 -9.51
N GLU A 64 11.58 1.21 -8.52
CA GLU A 64 10.69 1.93 -7.62
C GLU A 64 11.45 2.28 -6.34
N LEU A 65 11.29 3.52 -5.87
CA LEU A 65 11.80 3.95 -4.57
C LEU A 65 10.64 4.11 -3.57
N SER A 66 10.75 3.47 -2.41
CA SER A 66 9.72 3.52 -1.36
C SER A 66 10.20 4.27 -0.13
N VAL A 67 9.36 5.17 0.38
CA VAL A 67 9.48 5.82 1.70
C VAL A 67 8.12 5.85 2.41
N ASP A 68 7.23 4.92 2.06
CA ASP A 68 5.85 4.85 2.54
C ASP A 68 5.72 4.29 3.96
N GLU A 69 6.68 3.50 4.44
CA GLU A 69 6.67 2.93 5.81
C GLU A 69 7.40 3.84 6.81
N THR A 70 7.15 5.16 6.75
CA THR A 70 7.69 6.14 7.72
C THR A 70 6.62 6.67 8.66
N ASN A 71 7.01 7.00 9.90
CA ASN A 71 6.09 7.51 10.93
C ASN A 71 5.41 8.84 10.56
N GLN A 72 6.04 9.65 9.71
CA GLN A 72 5.52 10.95 9.29
C GLN A 72 5.20 10.91 7.80
N PRO A 73 4.11 11.57 7.35
CA PRO A 73 3.86 11.80 5.94
C PRO A 73 5.06 12.45 5.25
N THR A 74 5.32 12.05 4.02
CA THR A 74 6.36 12.66 3.18
C THR A 74 5.89 14.05 2.77
N THR A 75 6.63 15.08 3.17
CA THR A 75 6.30 16.46 2.76
C THR A 75 6.60 16.68 1.28
N LEU A 76 6.03 17.74 0.68
CA LEU A 76 6.34 18.11 -0.71
C LEU A 76 7.82 18.40 -0.93
N ALA A 77 8.47 19.08 0.03
CA ALA A 77 9.90 19.35 -0.04
C ALA A 77 10.73 18.07 0.03
N GLU A 78 10.36 17.13 0.90
CA GLU A 78 11.04 15.83 0.99
C GLU A 78 10.86 15.02 -0.29
N HIS A 79 9.64 14.93 -0.84
CA HIS A 79 9.39 14.25 -2.12
C HIS A 79 10.24 14.90 -3.23
N TYR A 80 10.20 16.23 -3.38
CA TYR A 80 11.00 16.92 -4.39
C TYR A 80 12.50 16.61 -4.26
N ILE A 81 13.06 16.73 -3.05
CA ILE A 81 14.48 16.46 -2.79
C ILE A 81 14.82 15.01 -3.12
N ILE A 82 14.06 14.03 -2.61
CA ILE A 82 14.32 12.61 -2.86
C ILE A 82 14.36 12.32 -4.36
N ALA A 83 13.33 12.76 -5.10
CA ALA A 83 13.23 12.52 -6.53
C ALA A 83 14.35 13.22 -7.31
N GLU A 84 14.59 14.51 -7.03
CA GLU A 84 15.63 15.29 -7.71
C GLU A 84 17.03 14.66 -7.52
N GLN A 85 17.36 14.25 -6.29
CA GLN A 85 18.65 13.64 -6.00
C GLN A 85 18.81 12.26 -6.65
N CYS A 86 17.75 11.45 -6.68
CA CYS A 86 17.78 10.15 -7.34
C CYS A 86 17.97 10.28 -8.86
N LEU A 87 17.23 11.20 -9.48
CA LEU A 87 17.32 11.47 -10.92
C LEU A 87 18.67 12.07 -11.31
N LYS A 88 19.17 13.07 -10.58
CA LYS A 88 20.52 13.64 -10.80
C LYS A 88 21.63 12.61 -10.60
N GLY A 89 21.42 11.64 -9.70
CA GLY A 89 22.34 10.52 -9.50
C GLY A 89 22.24 9.41 -10.55
N GLY A 90 21.43 9.59 -11.61
CA GLY A 90 21.32 8.65 -12.73
C GLY A 90 20.44 7.43 -12.47
N MET A 91 19.60 7.45 -11.42
CA MET A 91 18.68 6.35 -11.15
C MET A 91 17.57 6.28 -12.21
N LYS A 92 17.31 5.10 -12.78
CA LYS A 92 16.15 4.82 -13.64
C LYS A 92 14.86 4.70 -12.79
N LEU A 93 14.45 5.82 -12.20
CA LEU A 93 13.30 5.92 -11.32
C LEU A 93 11.99 5.85 -12.14
N VAL A 94 11.24 4.77 -12.00
CA VAL A 94 9.96 4.54 -12.70
C VAL A 94 8.76 4.89 -11.80
N SER A 95 8.92 4.72 -10.49
CA SER A 95 7.91 5.13 -9.52
C SER A 95 8.49 5.50 -8.16
N LEU A 96 7.77 6.35 -7.43
CA LEU A 96 8.08 6.71 -6.05
C LEU A 96 6.85 6.51 -5.17
N ALA A 97 7.00 5.80 -4.07
CA ALA A 97 5.95 5.59 -3.08
C ALA A 97 6.19 6.47 -1.83
N PRO A 98 5.54 7.64 -1.73
CA PRO A 98 5.62 8.47 -0.53
C PRO A 98 4.71 7.92 0.58
N ARG A 99 4.97 8.31 1.84
CA ARG A 99 3.98 8.18 2.92
C ARG A 99 2.94 9.27 2.73
N PHE A 100 1.78 8.93 2.18
CA PHE A 100 0.64 9.85 2.10
C PHE A 100 0.09 10.18 3.50
N ILE A 101 -0.66 11.28 3.59
CA ILE A 101 -1.40 11.63 4.80
C ILE A 101 -2.45 10.56 5.16
N GLY A 102 -2.91 10.57 6.41
CA GLY A 102 -3.86 9.57 6.94
C GLY A 102 -3.24 8.19 7.15
N GLU A 103 -4.07 7.16 7.34
CA GLU A 103 -3.63 5.81 7.67
C GLU A 103 -4.03 4.83 6.57
N LEU A 104 -3.04 4.04 6.13
CA LEU A 104 -3.18 3.00 5.10
C LEU A 104 -2.98 1.62 5.75
N GLU A 105 -3.82 1.31 6.72
CA GLU A 105 -3.72 0.02 7.42
C GLU A 105 -4.04 -1.15 6.50
N LYS A 106 -3.49 -2.34 6.80
CA LYS A 106 -3.69 -3.53 5.98
C LYS A 106 -5.13 -4.04 6.11
N GLY A 107 -5.71 -4.52 5.00
CA GLY A 107 -7.02 -5.19 4.95
C GLY A 107 -8.26 -4.28 5.09
N VAL A 108 -8.08 -2.95 5.16
CA VAL A 108 -9.19 -1.99 5.31
C VAL A 108 -9.00 -0.76 4.42
N ASP A 109 -10.06 0.03 4.23
CA ASP A 109 -10.08 1.28 3.48
C ASP A 109 -9.31 2.38 4.22
N TYR A 110 -9.08 3.48 3.52
CA TYR A 110 -8.36 4.64 4.02
C TYR A 110 -9.05 5.28 5.22
N LYS A 111 -8.25 5.61 6.25
CA LYS A 111 -8.69 6.38 7.42
C LYS A 111 -8.09 7.79 7.34
N GLY A 112 -8.97 8.77 7.18
CA GLY A 112 -8.59 10.19 7.15
C GLY A 112 -9.54 11.02 6.28
N SER A 113 -9.18 12.29 6.06
CA SER A 113 -9.91 13.16 5.15
C SER A 113 -9.54 12.86 3.70
N VAL A 114 -10.51 12.37 2.92
CA VAL A 114 -10.33 12.12 1.47
C VAL A 114 -10.12 13.42 0.70
N ALA A 115 -10.75 14.53 1.14
CA ALA A 115 -10.54 15.84 0.51
C ALA A 115 -9.10 16.34 0.70
N ALA A 116 -8.56 16.24 1.93
CA ALA A 116 -7.17 16.60 2.18
C ALA A 116 -6.19 15.69 1.41
N LEU A 117 -6.55 14.41 1.25
CA LEU A 117 -5.76 13.46 0.47
C LEU A 117 -5.75 13.83 -1.01
N ASP A 118 -6.89 14.20 -1.58
CA ASP A 118 -7.01 14.64 -2.98
C ASP A 118 -6.11 15.86 -3.26
N ASP A 119 -6.14 16.86 -2.38
CA ASP A 119 -5.25 18.03 -2.47
C ASP A 119 -3.77 17.62 -2.39
N SER A 120 -3.41 16.76 -1.43
CA SER A 120 -2.04 16.27 -1.26
C SER A 120 -1.56 15.42 -2.44
N LEU A 121 -2.42 14.58 -3.01
CA LEU A 121 -2.13 13.76 -4.18
C LEU A 121 -1.86 14.62 -5.41
N ARG A 122 -2.66 15.66 -5.63
CA ARG A 122 -2.43 16.62 -6.72
C ARG A 122 -1.06 17.27 -6.60
N ASP A 123 -0.70 17.74 -5.42
CA ASP A 123 0.60 18.38 -5.19
C ASP A 123 1.76 17.40 -5.44
N HIS A 124 1.67 16.17 -4.96
CA HIS A 124 2.69 15.15 -5.21
C HIS A 124 2.75 14.73 -6.68
N ALA A 125 1.62 14.69 -7.38
CA ALA A 125 1.57 14.36 -8.81
C ALA A 125 2.22 15.46 -9.65
N GLU A 126 2.06 16.73 -9.27
CA GLU A 126 2.78 17.84 -9.91
C GLU A 126 4.30 17.70 -9.77
N ILE A 127 4.81 17.26 -8.60
CA ILE A 127 6.24 16.96 -8.43
C ILE A 127 6.70 15.84 -9.36
N ALA A 128 5.92 14.75 -9.43
CA ALA A 128 6.21 13.62 -10.29
C ALA A 128 6.23 14.00 -11.77
N GLU A 129 5.40 14.96 -12.17
CA GLU A 129 5.38 15.50 -13.53
C GLU A 129 6.55 16.45 -13.81
N MET A 130 6.83 17.38 -12.90
CA MET A 130 7.89 18.38 -13.09
C MET A 130 9.27 17.75 -13.18
N LEU A 131 9.55 16.73 -12.36
CA LEU A 131 10.86 16.09 -12.29
C LEU A 131 10.96 14.87 -13.21
N GLY A 132 9.83 14.26 -13.56
CA GLY A 132 9.78 12.98 -14.25
C GLY A 132 9.59 13.10 -15.78
N PRO A 133 8.80 12.17 -16.38
CA PRO A 133 7.72 11.46 -15.70
C PRO A 133 8.17 10.18 -14.97
N TYR A 134 7.75 10.05 -13.71
CA TYR A 134 7.67 8.79 -12.96
C TYR A 134 6.29 8.69 -12.31
N LYS A 135 5.87 7.48 -11.93
CA LYS A 135 4.53 7.25 -11.36
C LYS A 135 4.54 7.47 -9.85
N LEU A 136 3.43 7.99 -9.30
CA LEU A 136 3.17 7.82 -7.87
C LEU A 136 2.78 6.36 -7.60
N SER A 137 3.38 5.76 -6.58
CA SER A 137 3.08 4.39 -6.17
C SER A 137 2.34 4.35 -4.84
N LEU A 138 1.22 3.65 -4.81
CA LEU A 138 0.41 3.42 -3.63
C LEU A 138 0.73 2.04 -3.06
N HIS A 139 1.54 2.01 -2.02
CA HIS A 139 1.76 0.83 -1.17
C HIS A 139 0.62 0.66 -0.18
N SER A 140 0.47 -0.56 0.34
CA SER A 140 -0.71 -0.96 1.13
C SER A 140 -2.03 -0.61 0.42
N GLY A 141 -2.00 -0.62 -0.92
CA GLY A 141 -3.02 -0.03 -1.76
C GLY A 141 -4.29 -0.86 -1.81
N SER A 142 -4.22 -2.18 -1.57
CA SER A 142 -5.40 -3.04 -1.52
C SER A 142 -6.47 -2.53 -0.54
N ASP A 143 -7.72 -2.65 -0.95
CA ASP A 143 -8.94 -2.24 -0.25
C ASP A 143 -9.09 -0.71 -0.03
N LYS A 144 -8.18 0.14 -0.53
CA LYS A 144 -8.23 1.61 -0.39
C LYS A 144 -9.13 2.29 -1.44
N LEU A 145 -10.30 1.73 -1.72
CA LEU A 145 -11.15 2.17 -2.83
C LEU A 145 -11.53 3.65 -2.74
N SER A 146 -11.67 4.19 -1.53
CA SER A 146 -11.97 5.61 -1.34
C SER A 146 -10.84 6.55 -1.79
N MET A 147 -9.61 6.05 -1.95
CA MET A 147 -8.45 6.80 -2.47
C MET A 147 -8.31 6.70 -3.99
N TYR A 148 -8.91 5.70 -4.63
CA TYR A 148 -8.55 5.34 -6.01
C TYR A 148 -9.00 6.38 -7.03
N THR A 149 -10.21 6.93 -6.89
CA THR A 149 -10.70 7.97 -7.79
C THR A 149 -9.82 9.22 -7.74
N CYS A 150 -9.41 9.68 -6.54
CA CYS A 150 -8.55 10.86 -6.44
C CYS A 150 -7.12 10.57 -6.90
N LEU A 151 -6.55 9.40 -6.61
CA LEU A 151 -5.23 8.99 -7.11
C LEU A 151 -5.20 8.98 -8.64
N ALA A 152 -6.16 8.31 -9.28
CA ALA A 152 -6.23 8.20 -10.73
C ALA A 152 -6.38 9.57 -11.40
N ARG A 153 -7.24 10.43 -10.87
CA ARG A 153 -7.47 11.79 -11.37
C ARG A 153 -6.24 12.67 -11.21
N ALA A 154 -5.64 12.70 -10.02
CA ALA A 154 -4.48 13.54 -9.72
C ALA A 154 -3.28 13.17 -10.61
N THR A 155 -3.09 11.88 -10.88
CA THR A 155 -1.98 11.37 -11.69
C THR A 155 -2.29 11.25 -13.18
N GLN A 156 -3.52 11.59 -13.60
CA GLN A 156 -3.99 11.43 -14.99
C GLN A 156 -3.77 9.99 -15.51
N GLY A 157 -4.05 9.00 -14.66
CA GLY A 157 -3.84 7.58 -14.97
C GLY A 157 -2.40 7.08 -14.82
N ARG A 158 -1.43 7.92 -14.44
CA ARG A 158 0.00 7.54 -14.27
C ARG A 158 0.33 7.17 -12.83
N PHE A 159 -0.24 6.05 -12.38
CA PHE A 159 -0.04 5.53 -11.03
C PHE A 159 0.47 4.08 -11.05
N HIS A 160 0.97 3.63 -9.91
CA HIS A 160 1.18 2.23 -9.59
C HIS A 160 0.42 1.90 -8.29
N VAL A 161 -0.35 0.82 -8.26
CA VAL A 161 -1.05 0.38 -7.04
C VAL A 161 -0.60 -1.03 -6.73
N LYS A 162 -0.11 -1.24 -5.50
CA LYS A 162 0.32 -2.56 -5.02
C LYS A 162 -0.77 -3.21 -4.18
N THR A 163 -1.15 -4.42 -4.57
CA THR A 163 -2.00 -5.32 -3.78
C THR A 163 -1.21 -6.59 -3.45
N ALA A 164 -1.52 -7.22 -2.32
CA ALA A 164 -0.93 -8.50 -1.95
C ALA A 164 -1.85 -9.27 -1.01
N GLY A 165 -1.90 -8.87 0.27
CA GLY A 165 -2.61 -9.63 1.31
C GLY A 165 -4.13 -9.71 1.14
N THR A 166 -4.75 -8.83 0.36
CA THR A 166 -6.18 -8.97 0.04
C THR A 166 -6.47 -10.22 -0.80
N SER A 167 -5.54 -10.68 -1.65
CA SER A 167 -5.68 -11.96 -2.37
C SER A 167 -5.73 -13.16 -1.43
N TYR A 168 -5.06 -13.09 -0.28
CA TYR A 168 -5.16 -14.09 0.78
C TYR A 168 -6.51 -14.03 1.48
N LEU A 169 -7.03 -12.82 1.78
CA LEU A 169 -8.37 -12.68 2.34
C LEU A 169 -9.45 -13.24 1.41
N GLU A 170 -9.31 -13.01 0.10
CA GLU A 170 -10.21 -13.58 -0.90
C GLU A 170 -10.04 -15.09 -1.06
N ALA A 171 -8.86 -15.66 -0.84
CA ALA A 171 -8.69 -17.11 -0.72
C ALA A 171 -9.45 -17.67 0.50
N LEU A 172 -9.39 -16.98 1.65
CA LEU A 172 -10.18 -17.35 2.83
C LEU A 172 -11.69 -17.20 2.59
N ARG A 173 -12.12 -16.28 1.72
CA ARG A 173 -13.52 -16.18 1.29
C ARG A 173 -13.98 -17.44 0.55
N VAL A 174 -13.13 -18.02 -0.30
CA VAL A 174 -13.44 -19.31 -0.94
C VAL A 174 -13.61 -20.42 0.10
N VAL A 175 -12.76 -20.41 1.14
CA VAL A 175 -12.92 -21.34 2.28
C VAL A 175 -14.23 -21.10 3.00
N ALA A 176 -14.59 -19.85 3.32
CA ALA A 176 -15.86 -19.52 3.95
C ALA A 176 -17.08 -19.99 3.16
N ILE A 177 -17.01 -19.99 1.82
CA ILE A 177 -18.09 -20.42 0.93
C ILE A 177 -18.24 -21.95 0.91
N HIS A 178 -17.13 -22.70 0.86
CA HIS A 178 -17.15 -24.16 0.62
C HIS A 178 -16.95 -25.00 1.87
N ASP A 179 -16.36 -24.43 2.93
CA ASP A 179 -16.05 -25.10 4.19
C ASP A 179 -16.09 -24.09 5.36
N GLU A 180 -17.31 -23.78 5.82
CA GLU A 180 -17.54 -22.86 6.94
C GLU A 180 -16.84 -23.32 8.22
N GLU A 181 -16.78 -24.64 8.46
CA GLU A 181 -16.17 -25.19 9.66
C GLU A 181 -14.66 -24.93 9.66
N LEU A 182 -13.98 -25.20 8.54
CA LEU A 182 -12.58 -24.85 8.37
C LEU A 182 -12.35 -23.35 8.48
N PHE A 183 -13.21 -22.51 7.88
CA PHE A 183 -13.09 -21.06 8.01
C PHE A 183 -13.18 -20.59 9.47
N ARG A 184 -14.08 -21.19 10.25
CA ARG A 184 -14.20 -20.92 11.69
C ARG A 184 -12.93 -21.32 12.46
N GLN A 185 -12.32 -22.45 12.13
CA GLN A 185 -11.05 -22.88 12.70
C GLN A 185 -9.92 -21.90 12.35
N LEU A 186 -9.86 -21.44 11.10
CA LEU A 186 -8.87 -20.45 10.64
C LEU A 186 -9.02 -19.11 11.39
N VAL A 187 -10.25 -18.63 11.58
CA VAL A 187 -10.53 -17.43 12.39
C VAL A 187 -10.05 -17.62 13.83
N GLN A 188 -10.34 -18.76 14.44
CA GLN A 188 -9.93 -19.02 15.82
C GLN A 188 -8.40 -19.10 15.95
N PHE A 189 -7.73 -19.78 15.02
CA PHE A 189 -6.28 -19.82 14.96
C PHE A 189 -5.66 -18.43 14.79
N ALA A 190 -6.18 -17.64 13.85
CA ALA A 190 -5.73 -16.27 13.59
C ALA A 190 -5.85 -15.41 14.86
N ARG A 191 -6.98 -15.45 15.57
CA ARG A 191 -7.15 -14.72 16.84
C ARG A 191 -6.09 -15.09 17.86
N ASN A 192 -5.79 -16.38 18.03
CA ASN A 192 -4.77 -16.85 18.97
C ASN A 192 -3.36 -16.37 18.61
N ARG A 193 -3.06 -16.21 17.32
CA ARG A 193 -1.76 -15.75 16.81
C ARG A 193 -1.64 -14.23 16.70
N TYR A 194 -2.76 -13.53 16.65
CA TYR A 194 -2.83 -12.14 16.21
C TYR A 194 -1.91 -11.18 16.98
N ASP A 195 -1.88 -11.25 18.31
CA ASP A 195 -1.06 -10.32 19.10
C ASP A 195 0.45 -10.53 18.89
N ALA A 196 0.88 -11.75 18.55
CA ALA A 196 2.27 -12.03 18.18
C ALA A 196 2.56 -11.58 16.73
N ASP A 197 1.69 -11.96 15.80
CA ASP A 197 1.93 -11.77 14.36
C ASP A 197 1.76 -10.31 13.92
N LYS A 198 0.93 -9.53 14.62
CA LYS A 198 0.74 -8.10 14.31
C LYS A 198 1.91 -7.21 14.73
N ALA A 199 2.94 -7.74 15.42
CA ALA A 199 4.00 -6.93 16.03
C ALA A 199 4.75 -6.01 15.05
N THR A 200 4.77 -6.36 13.77
CA THR A 200 5.38 -5.57 12.68
C THR A 200 4.36 -4.84 11.81
N TYR A 201 3.08 -4.81 12.20
CA TYR A 201 1.99 -4.19 11.46
C TYR A 201 1.41 -2.99 12.20
N HIS A 202 1.19 -1.91 11.47
CA HIS A 202 0.42 -0.77 11.96
C HIS A 202 -1.07 -0.97 11.63
N VAL A 203 -1.83 -1.47 12.60
CA VAL A 203 -3.26 -1.81 12.49
C VAL A 203 -4.02 -1.47 13.78
N SER A 204 -5.31 -1.14 13.65
CA SER A 204 -6.16 -0.76 14.79
C SER A 204 -6.90 -1.93 15.46
N ALA A 205 -7.05 -3.08 14.80
CA ALA A 205 -7.84 -4.18 15.33
C ALA A 205 -7.25 -4.78 16.62
N THR A 206 -8.12 -5.20 17.53
CA THR A 206 -7.78 -5.99 18.73
C THR A 206 -8.76 -7.14 18.90
N ASN A 207 -8.32 -8.25 19.50
CA ASN A 207 -9.20 -9.38 19.81
C ASN A 207 -10.37 -9.00 20.75
N ALA A 208 -10.22 -7.92 21.52
CA ALA A 208 -11.25 -7.42 22.44
C ALA A 208 -12.43 -6.73 21.73
N VAL A 209 -12.19 -6.08 20.58
CA VAL A 209 -13.24 -5.34 19.85
C VAL A 209 -13.88 -6.15 18.74
N VAL A 210 -13.25 -7.26 18.32
CA VAL A 210 -13.79 -8.15 17.29
C VAL A 210 -14.43 -9.38 17.96
N PRO A 211 -15.72 -9.67 17.72
CA PRO A 211 -16.40 -10.83 18.30
C PRO A 211 -15.68 -12.15 18.00
N ALA A 212 -15.66 -13.05 18.97
CA ALA A 212 -15.05 -14.37 18.82
C ALA A 212 -15.93 -15.28 17.93
N PRO A 213 -15.33 -16.20 17.15
CA PRO A 213 -16.05 -16.98 16.16
C PRO A 213 -17.19 -17.81 16.76
N GLU A 214 -17.04 -18.33 17.98
CA GLU A 214 -18.05 -19.18 18.65
C GLU A 214 -19.40 -18.48 18.84
N SER A 215 -19.40 -17.15 18.86
CA SER A 215 -20.60 -16.32 19.04
C SER A 215 -21.32 -15.97 17.74
N LEU A 216 -20.79 -16.36 16.57
CA LEU A 216 -21.23 -15.88 15.26
C LEU A 216 -21.82 -17.03 14.42
N SER A 217 -22.94 -16.77 13.75
CA SER A 217 -23.38 -17.63 12.63
C SER A 217 -22.38 -17.57 11.47
N GLY A 218 -22.46 -18.50 10.51
CA GLY A 218 -21.60 -18.46 9.31
C GLY A 218 -21.64 -17.13 8.56
N GLU A 219 -22.85 -16.60 8.36
CA GLU A 219 -23.04 -15.29 7.70
C GLU A 219 -22.40 -14.15 8.51
N GLN A 220 -22.57 -14.14 9.83
CA GLN A 220 -21.96 -13.13 10.70
C GLN A 220 -20.44 -13.27 10.74
N LEU A 221 -19.92 -14.49 10.69
CA LEU A 221 -18.50 -14.78 10.67
C LEU A 221 -17.84 -14.19 9.41
N GLU A 222 -18.42 -14.43 8.24
CA GLU A 222 -17.98 -13.79 6.99
C GLU A 222 -18.08 -12.27 7.09
N GLN A 223 -19.21 -11.72 7.54
CA GLN A 223 -19.43 -10.28 7.61
C GLN A 223 -18.40 -9.58 8.52
N VAL A 224 -18.05 -10.17 9.66
CA VAL A 224 -17.11 -9.59 10.63
C VAL A 224 -15.65 -9.73 10.18
N TYR A 225 -15.28 -10.87 9.60
CA TYR A 225 -13.88 -11.18 9.31
C TYR A 225 -13.46 -10.95 7.85
N LEU A 226 -14.40 -10.92 6.92
CA LEU A 226 -14.13 -10.72 5.49
C LEU A 226 -14.96 -9.58 4.87
N GLU A 227 -16.06 -9.16 5.50
CA GLU A 227 -17.09 -8.30 4.90
C GLU A 227 -17.65 -8.84 3.59
N ARG A 228 -18.74 -8.26 3.09
CA ARG A 228 -19.29 -8.62 1.79
C ARG A 228 -19.42 -7.39 0.92
N TRP A 229 -18.99 -7.55 -0.31
CA TRP A 229 -19.03 -6.48 -1.31
C TRP A 229 -20.45 -5.98 -1.64
N SER A 230 -21.49 -6.78 -1.38
CA SER A 230 -22.90 -6.38 -1.45
C SER A 230 -23.27 -5.32 -0.42
N ASP A 231 -22.55 -5.28 0.71
CA ASP A 231 -22.85 -4.44 1.87
C ASP A 231 -22.00 -3.15 1.86
N VAL A 232 -21.05 -3.06 0.93
CA VAL A 232 -20.11 -1.94 0.83
C VAL A 232 -20.57 -0.95 -0.24
N PRO A 233 -20.75 0.35 0.10
CA PRO A 233 -21.08 1.38 -0.87
C PRO A 233 -20.06 1.47 -2.01
N LYS A 234 -20.54 1.79 -3.22
CA LYS A 234 -19.65 2.00 -4.38
C LYS A 234 -18.62 3.09 -4.08
N GLY A 235 -17.35 2.83 -4.42
CA GLY A 235 -16.23 3.75 -4.18
C GLY A 235 -15.73 3.76 -2.73
N LYS A 236 -16.20 2.84 -1.89
CA LYS A 236 -15.67 2.57 -0.56
C LYS A 236 -15.09 1.16 -0.50
N GLY A 237 -14.10 0.99 0.35
CA GLY A 237 -13.51 -0.31 0.65
C GLY A 237 -14.08 -0.90 1.93
N PHE A 238 -13.55 -2.06 2.27
CA PHE A 238 -13.83 -2.78 3.51
C PHE A 238 -13.32 -2.03 4.72
N THR A 239 -14.02 -2.05 5.85
CA THR A 239 -13.65 -1.29 7.06
C THR A 239 -13.63 -2.10 8.35
N GLN A 240 -14.03 -3.37 8.31
CA GLN A 240 -14.16 -4.20 9.51
C GLN A 240 -12.79 -4.63 10.04
N PRO A 241 -12.54 -4.46 11.36
CA PRO A 241 -11.27 -4.81 11.98
C PRO A 241 -10.97 -6.32 11.95
N GLY A 242 -11.97 -7.19 11.83
CA GLY A 242 -11.75 -8.65 11.74
C GLY A 242 -10.89 -9.05 10.53
N ARG A 243 -10.97 -8.30 9.42
CA ARG A 243 -10.11 -8.50 8.25
C ARG A 243 -8.63 -8.35 8.56
N GLN A 244 -8.29 -7.45 9.47
CA GLN A 244 -6.90 -7.21 9.86
C GLN A 244 -6.32 -8.38 10.66
N ILE A 245 -7.16 -9.05 11.46
CA ILE A 245 -6.77 -10.25 12.22
C ILE A 245 -6.35 -11.37 11.28
N LEU A 246 -7.17 -11.64 10.26
CA LEU A 246 -6.83 -12.62 9.22
C LEU A 246 -5.61 -12.17 8.42
N HIS A 247 -5.58 -10.91 7.97
CA HIS A 247 -4.50 -10.41 7.11
C HIS A 247 -3.13 -10.52 7.80
N CYS A 248 -3.00 -10.15 9.07
CA CYS A 248 -1.70 -10.15 9.76
C CYS A 248 -1.18 -11.57 10.03
N THR A 249 -2.06 -12.57 10.06
CA THR A 249 -1.75 -13.95 10.48
C THR A 249 -1.57 -14.90 9.30
N PHE A 250 -1.52 -14.39 8.07
CA PHE A 250 -1.35 -15.21 6.86
C PHE A 250 -0.10 -16.10 6.94
N GLY A 251 1.00 -15.57 7.48
CA GLY A 251 2.26 -16.30 7.63
C GLY A 251 2.08 -17.55 8.50
N SER A 252 1.65 -17.35 9.75
CA SER A 252 1.37 -18.47 10.66
C SER A 252 0.37 -19.46 10.07
N THR A 253 -0.71 -18.96 9.45
CA THR A 253 -1.77 -19.82 8.90
C THR A 253 -1.26 -20.69 7.75
N LEU A 254 -0.55 -20.10 6.78
CA LEU A 254 -0.09 -20.83 5.60
C LEU A 254 1.12 -21.74 5.87
N THR A 255 1.88 -21.48 6.94
CA THR A 255 2.98 -22.37 7.39
C THR A 255 2.55 -23.41 8.41
N ASP A 256 1.32 -23.35 8.90
CA ASP A 256 0.76 -24.39 9.77
C ASP A 256 0.65 -25.71 8.98
N PRO A 257 1.09 -26.84 9.56
CA PRO A 257 1.15 -28.12 8.86
C PRO A 257 -0.21 -28.71 8.50
N GLU A 258 -1.31 -28.25 9.13
CA GLU A 258 -2.66 -28.74 8.86
C GLU A 258 -3.49 -27.68 8.13
N LEU A 259 -3.51 -26.45 8.63
CA LEU A 259 -4.35 -25.37 8.11
C LEU A 259 -3.88 -24.87 6.72
N GLY A 260 -2.56 -24.75 6.51
CA GLY A 260 -2.01 -24.34 5.22
C GLY A 260 -2.42 -25.29 4.08
N PRO A 261 -2.18 -26.61 4.21
CA PRO A 261 -2.66 -27.61 3.26
C PRO A 261 -4.19 -27.67 3.13
N ALA A 262 -4.95 -27.46 4.21
CA ALA A 262 -6.41 -27.43 4.16
C ALA A 262 -6.94 -26.27 3.30
N VAL A 263 -6.44 -25.05 3.53
CA VAL A 263 -6.77 -23.87 2.69
C VAL A 263 -6.45 -24.15 1.22
N ARG A 264 -5.25 -24.67 0.95
CA ARG A 264 -4.82 -25.02 -0.41
C ARG A 264 -5.74 -26.04 -1.07
N SER A 265 -6.14 -27.08 -0.34
CA SER A 265 -7.00 -28.15 -0.85
C SER A 265 -8.37 -27.62 -1.29
N VAL A 266 -8.95 -26.69 -0.52
CA VAL A 266 -10.21 -26.02 -0.91
C VAL A 266 -10.03 -25.21 -2.20
N LEU A 267 -8.94 -24.45 -2.34
CA LEU A 267 -8.67 -23.68 -3.57
C LEU A 267 -8.46 -24.58 -4.80
N GLU A 268 -7.76 -25.71 -4.64
CA GLU A 268 -7.54 -26.68 -5.70
C GLU A 268 -8.83 -27.41 -6.11
N ALA A 269 -9.74 -27.65 -5.17
CA ALA A 269 -11.07 -28.23 -5.44
C ALA A 269 -12.05 -27.24 -6.08
N HIS A 270 -11.91 -25.94 -5.83
CA HIS A 270 -12.85 -24.90 -6.26
C HIS A 270 -12.19 -23.75 -7.06
N PRO A 271 -11.41 -24.04 -8.13
CA PRO A 271 -10.68 -23.02 -8.87
C PRO A 271 -11.60 -21.98 -9.53
N GLN A 272 -12.79 -22.39 -9.97
CA GLN A 272 -13.76 -21.47 -10.58
C GLN A 272 -14.29 -20.44 -9.57
N THR A 273 -14.66 -20.88 -8.36
CA THR A 273 -15.10 -19.94 -7.31
C THR A 273 -13.97 -18.97 -6.96
N TYR A 274 -12.72 -19.43 -6.89
CA TYR A 274 -11.60 -18.51 -6.63
C TYR A 274 -11.43 -17.47 -7.75
N CYS A 275 -11.53 -17.89 -9.02
CA CYS A 275 -11.52 -16.95 -10.15
C CYS A 275 -12.65 -15.92 -10.07
N GLU A 276 -13.88 -16.34 -9.75
CA GLU A 276 -15.04 -15.46 -9.63
C GLU A 276 -14.89 -14.45 -8.48
N VAL A 277 -14.44 -14.92 -7.32
CA VAL A 277 -14.16 -14.07 -6.15
C VAL A 277 -13.09 -13.02 -6.49
N LEU A 278 -11.97 -13.44 -7.10
CA LEU A 278 -10.91 -12.50 -7.51
C LEU A 278 -11.41 -11.51 -8.58
N ALA A 279 -12.24 -11.96 -9.52
CA ALA A 279 -12.78 -11.11 -10.57
C ALA A 279 -13.71 -10.02 -10.02
N ASP A 280 -14.62 -10.34 -9.09
CA ASP A 280 -15.44 -9.33 -8.41
C ASP A 280 -14.58 -8.37 -7.58
N HIS A 281 -13.66 -8.93 -6.77
CA HIS A 281 -12.81 -8.15 -5.89
C HIS A 281 -11.94 -7.14 -6.65
N PHE A 282 -11.17 -7.61 -7.64
CA PHE A 282 -10.32 -6.73 -8.44
C PHE A 282 -11.09 -5.91 -9.46
N GLY A 283 -12.26 -6.38 -9.93
CA GLY A 283 -13.18 -5.57 -10.73
C GLY A 283 -13.54 -4.27 -10.04
N ARG A 284 -13.89 -4.32 -8.75
CA ARG A 284 -14.21 -3.13 -7.94
C ARG A 284 -13.03 -2.19 -7.74
N HIS A 285 -11.83 -2.74 -7.58
CA HIS A 285 -10.59 -1.97 -7.51
C HIS A 285 -10.35 -1.21 -8.83
N LEU A 286 -10.43 -1.91 -9.96
CA LEU A 286 -10.21 -1.35 -11.28
C LEU A 286 -11.29 -0.33 -11.67
N ASP A 287 -12.55 -0.59 -11.31
CA ASP A 287 -13.66 0.35 -11.55
C ASP A 287 -13.48 1.66 -10.77
N ALA A 288 -13.03 1.59 -9.51
CA ALA A 288 -12.78 2.78 -8.70
C ALA A 288 -11.60 3.61 -9.26
N LEU A 289 -10.55 2.96 -9.77
CA LEU A 289 -9.44 3.63 -10.48
C LEU A 289 -9.92 4.25 -11.80
N ARG A 290 -10.68 3.49 -12.60
CA ARG A 290 -11.23 3.96 -13.88
C ARG A 290 -12.16 5.16 -13.70
N ALA A 291 -12.91 5.23 -12.59
CA ALA A 291 -13.80 6.36 -12.30
C ALA A 291 -13.06 7.69 -12.12
N GLY A 292 -11.73 7.67 -11.89
CA GLY A 292 -10.91 8.88 -11.82
C GLY A 292 -10.15 9.23 -13.10
N MET A 293 -10.22 8.38 -14.14
CA MET A 293 -9.59 8.61 -15.44
C MET A 293 -10.55 9.36 -16.38
#